data_AF-A0A354ZFG2-F1
#
_entry.id   AF-A0A354ZFG2-F1
#
_cell.length_a   1.000
_cell.length_b   1.000
_cell.length_c   1.000
_cell.angle_alpha   90.00
_cell.angle_beta   90.00
_cell.angle_gamma   90.00
#
_symmetry.space_group_name_H-M   'P 1'
#
loop_
_entity.id
_entity.type
_entity.pdbx_description
1 polymer ?
#
loop_
_entity_poly.entity_id
_entity_poly.type
_entity_poly.pdbx_seq_one_letter_code
_entity_poly.pdbx_strand_id
1 'polypeptide(L)'
;MASAQPRFGSSSVDYTSRPFQGRMLGTGLRSHPCAGGTAGSVTYLYSESKLVEVERGAAMRVDVSLVPGEVAAKDVQNAVVVVIDVLRASSTITTALANSCEEVIPAESIEEAITIASGYARLDYVLGGERRGLAVDGFDLGNSPYEYSESKVAGKKVILATTNGTLAVKRYGGAKEIVIGCFLNADAVLRSLAAWRDHDVILLCAGQDERFCIEDALCAGLYASGLAQTPGAALSDSARAAAAMHERCKDSIEDALMGSDHGVYLASVGFGDDVRYCARQSVLDVVPKVYDRRVIRKARLGPEES
;
A
#
# COMPACT_ATOMS: atom_id res chain seq x y z
N MET A 1 -62.26 16.99 -5.13
CA MET A 1 -61.08 16.28 -5.69
C MET A 1 -60.02 16.23 -4.62
N ALA A 2 -59.96 15.12 -3.89
CA ALA A 2 -59.00 14.88 -2.81
C ALA A 2 -58.11 13.72 -3.26
N SER A 3 -56.80 13.96 -3.40
CA SER A 3 -55.83 12.95 -3.82
C SER A 3 -55.39 12.09 -2.63
N ALA A 4 -55.36 10.79 -2.89
CA ALA A 4 -55.10 9.72 -1.93
C ALA A 4 -53.61 9.62 -1.52
N GLN A 5 -53.37 9.41 -0.22
CA GLN A 5 -52.13 8.85 0.31
C GLN A 5 -52.17 7.31 0.24
N PRO A 6 -51.06 6.61 -0.08
CA PRO A 6 -51.03 5.16 -0.04
C PRO A 6 -50.85 4.64 1.40
N ARG A 7 -51.69 3.67 1.77
CA ARG A 7 -51.63 2.90 3.03
C ARG A 7 -50.51 1.86 2.94
N PHE A 8 -49.60 1.85 3.91
CA PHE A 8 -48.66 0.75 4.13
C PHE A 8 -49.39 -0.44 4.77
N GLY A 9 -49.43 -1.57 4.07
CA GLY A 9 -49.90 -2.84 4.59
C GLY A 9 -48.78 -3.57 5.32
N SER A 10 -48.96 -3.83 6.61
CA SER A 10 -48.10 -4.67 7.43
C SER A 10 -48.38 -6.16 7.14
N SER A 11 -47.47 -6.85 6.45
CA SER A 11 -47.48 -8.31 6.38
C SER A 11 -46.56 -8.88 7.46
N SER A 12 -47.16 -9.33 8.56
CA SER A 12 -46.51 -10.17 9.58
C SER A 12 -46.26 -11.57 9.01
N VAL A 13 -45.01 -12.01 8.98
CA VAL A 13 -44.64 -13.38 8.62
C VAL A 13 -44.56 -14.20 9.91
N ASP A 14 -45.48 -15.14 10.06
CA ASP A 14 -45.55 -16.10 11.15
C ASP A 14 -44.43 -17.16 11.02
N TYR A 15 -43.47 -17.15 11.94
CA TYR A 15 -42.48 -18.22 12.07
C TYR A 15 -43.01 -19.25 13.09
N THR A 16 -43.79 -20.23 12.62
CA THR A 16 -44.07 -21.43 13.40
C THR A 16 -42.93 -22.43 13.22
N SER A 17 -42.05 -22.50 14.21
CA SER A 17 -40.91 -23.41 14.29
C SER A 17 -41.37 -24.84 14.64
N ARG A 18 -40.92 -25.82 13.86
CA ARG A 18 -40.97 -27.24 14.23
C ARG A 18 -39.84 -27.53 15.24
N PRO A 19 -40.04 -28.33 16.31
CA PRO A 19 -38.99 -28.61 17.27
C PRO A 19 -37.99 -29.64 16.68
N PHE A 20 -36.74 -29.22 16.56
CA PHE A 20 -35.60 -30.11 16.33
C PHE A 20 -35.15 -30.68 17.68
N GLN A 21 -35.33 -31.98 17.89
CA GLN A 21 -34.79 -32.66 19.07
C GLN A 21 -33.27 -32.82 18.90
N GLY A 22 -32.51 -31.98 19.60
CA GLY A 22 -31.06 -32.12 19.77
C GLY A 22 -30.69 -31.95 21.23
N ARG A 23 -30.12 -32.98 21.86
CA ARG A 23 -29.69 -33.01 23.26
C ARG A 23 -28.68 -31.91 23.56
N MET A 24 -28.94 -31.13 24.61
CA MET A 24 -27.93 -30.37 25.35
C MET A 24 -26.93 -31.33 26.02
N LEU A 25 -25.65 -31.18 25.72
CA LEU A 25 -24.57 -31.73 26.55
C LEU A 25 -23.53 -30.64 26.81
N GLY A 26 -23.58 -30.11 28.04
CA GLY A 26 -22.46 -29.65 28.88
C GLY A 26 -21.41 -28.72 28.29
N THR A 27 -21.50 -27.44 28.66
CA THR A 27 -20.38 -26.51 28.64
C THR A 27 -19.35 -26.90 29.72
N GLY A 28 -18.13 -27.19 29.29
CA GLY A 28 -16.98 -27.39 30.18
C GLY A 28 -15.81 -26.55 29.71
N LEU A 29 -15.70 -25.31 30.19
CA LEU A 29 -14.47 -24.53 30.07
C LEU A 29 -13.41 -25.16 31.00
N ARG A 30 -12.33 -25.68 30.42
CA ARG A 30 -11.07 -25.89 31.13
C ARG A 30 -9.97 -25.17 30.38
N SER A 31 -9.40 -24.17 31.03
CA SER A 31 -8.17 -23.50 30.63
C SER A 31 -6.97 -24.37 31.00
N HIS A 32 -6.05 -24.57 30.05
CA HIS A 32 -4.69 -24.99 30.32
C HIS A 32 -3.70 -24.04 29.63
N PRO A 33 -2.56 -23.74 30.28
CA PRO A 33 -1.71 -22.61 29.93
C PRO A 33 -0.79 -22.90 28.74
N CYS A 34 -0.47 -21.84 28.00
CA CYS A 34 0.44 -21.80 26.87
C CYS A 34 1.85 -22.30 27.19
N ALA A 35 2.44 -23.04 26.25
CA ALA A 35 3.88 -23.10 26.06
C ALA A 35 4.21 -22.99 24.57
N GLY A 36 4.96 -21.93 24.22
CA GLY A 36 5.83 -21.78 23.05
C GLY A 36 5.32 -22.18 21.67
N GLY A 37 5.06 -21.20 20.80
CA GLY A 37 4.92 -21.46 19.36
C GLY A 37 4.41 -20.24 18.58
N THR A 38 5.14 -19.88 17.54
CA THR A 38 4.95 -18.76 16.61
C THR A 38 3.57 -18.70 15.96
N ALA A 39 2.98 -17.50 15.91
CA ALA A 39 1.64 -17.27 15.42
C ALA A 39 1.58 -17.18 13.88
N GLY A 40 1.14 -18.25 13.22
CA GLY A 40 0.49 -18.19 11.90
C GLY A 40 -1.00 -18.49 12.10
N SER A 41 -1.90 -17.72 11.47
CA SER A 41 -3.35 -17.93 11.61
C SER A 41 -3.78 -19.16 10.81
N VAL A 42 -4.29 -20.17 11.53
CA VAL A 42 -4.78 -21.44 10.99
C VAL A 42 -6.30 -21.38 10.82
N THR A 43 -6.81 -21.72 9.64
CA THR A 43 -8.25 -21.96 9.44
C THR A 43 -8.50 -23.46 9.52
N TYR A 44 -9.31 -23.88 10.50
CA TYR A 44 -9.71 -25.28 10.67
C TYR A 44 -11.08 -25.51 10.02
N LEU A 45 -11.16 -26.45 9.07
CA LEU A 45 -12.43 -27.02 8.63
C LEU A 45 -12.69 -28.30 9.43
N TYR A 46 -13.80 -28.32 10.17
CA TYR A 46 -14.18 -29.49 10.96
C TYR A 46 -14.77 -30.58 10.08
N SER A 47 -14.05 -31.68 9.94
CA SER A 47 -14.58 -33.00 9.65
C SER A 47 -13.91 -33.96 10.62
N GLU A 48 -14.69 -34.82 11.28
CA GLU A 48 -14.15 -35.80 12.20
C GLU A 48 -13.09 -36.65 11.50
N SER A 49 -11.92 -36.76 12.14
CA SER A 49 -10.77 -37.63 11.81
C SER A 49 -9.75 -37.06 10.81
N LYS A 50 -8.58 -36.71 11.38
CA LYS A 50 -7.33 -36.20 10.78
C LYS A 50 -7.30 -34.71 10.45
N LEU A 51 -6.51 -33.98 11.23
CA LEU A 51 -5.85 -32.76 10.78
C LEU A 51 -4.95 -33.15 9.60
N VAL A 52 -5.37 -32.79 8.40
CA VAL A 52 -4.50 -32.81 7.23
C VAL A 52 -3.82 -31.45 7.23
N GLU A 53 -2.51 -31.41 7.45
CA GLU A 53 -1.72 -30.26 7.02
C GLU A 53 -1.87 -30.16 5.51
N VAL A 54 -2.69 -29.22 5.06
CA VAL A 54 -2.73 -28.85 3.66
C VAL A 54 -1.46 -28.05 3.43
N GLU A 55 -0.43 -28.68 2.86
CA GLU A 55 0.69 -27.95 2.29
C GLU A 55 0.09 -26.85 1.41
N ARG A 56 0.41 -25.58 1.72
CA ARG A 56 0.04 -24.46 0.87
C ARG A 56 0.66 -24.76 -0.50
N GLY A 57 -0.16 -25.19 -1.46
CA GLY A 57 0.25 -25.17 -2.85
C GLY A 57 0.79 -23.78 -3.16
N ALA A 58 1.92 -23.71 -3.86
CA ALA A 58 2.70 -22.51 -4.18
C ALA A 58 1.87 -21.49 -4.98
N ALA A 59 0.94 -20.82 -4.30
CA ALA A 59 -0.01 -19.88 -4.84
C ALA A 59 0.28 -18.55 -4.14
N MET A 60 0.88 -17.61 -4.88
CA MET A 60 1.02 -16.22 -4.46
C MET A 60 -0.33 -15.71 -3.98
N ARG A 61 -0.42 -15.32 -2.71
CA ARG A 61 -1.61 -14.61 -2.22
C ARG A 61 -1.36 -13.11 -2.35
N VAL A 62 -2.30 -12.40 -2.96
CA VAL A 62 -2.23 -10.94 -3.11
C VAL A 62 -3.27 -10.31 -2.20
N ASP A 63 -2.82 -9.47 -1.28
CA ASP A 63 -3.68 -8.75 -0.34
C ASP A 63 -3.52 -7.23 -0.50
N VAL A 64 -4.56 -6.48 -0.14
CA VAL A 64 -4.55 -5.03 -0.11
C VAL A 64 -4.92 -4.55 1.29
N SER A 65 -4.03 -3.76 1.90
CA SER A 65 -4.35 -2.93 3.08
C SER A 65 -4.88 -1.61 2.55
N LEU A 66 -6.19 -1.38 2.69
CA LEU A 66 -6.84 -0.17 2.14
C LEU A 66 -6.64 1.05 3.04
N VAL A 67 -6.35 0.79 4.32
CA VAL A 67 -5.99 1.81 5.31
C VAL A 67 -4.70 1.45 6.03
N PRO A 68 -3.96 2.43 6.57
CA PRO A 68 -2.73 2.19 7.30
C PRO A 68 -2.95 1.33 8.55
N GLY A 69 -2.14 0.29 8.72
CA GLY A 69 -2.14 -0.53 9.93
C GLY A 69 -3.26 -1.57 10.04
N GLU A 70 -4.05 -1.76 8.98
CA GLU A 70 -4.99 -2.89 8.86
C GLU A 70 -4.25 -4.23 8.90
N VAL A 71 -3.09 -4.30 8.24
CA VAL A 71 -2.19 -5.45 8.30
C VAL A 71 -1.21 -5.29 9.46
N ALA A 72 -1.15 -6.28 10.35
CA ALA A 72 -0.18 -6.25 11.45
C ALA A 72 1.24 -6.57 10.94
N ALA A 73 2.25 -5.93 11.52
CA ALA A 73 3.66 -6.11 11.13
C ALA A 73 4.17 -7.57 11.20
N LYS A 74 3.52 -8.42 12.01
CA LYS A 74 3.84 -9.87 12.07
C LYS A 74 3.38 -10.62 10.82
N ASP A 75 2.33 -10.14 10.16
CA ASP A 75 1.69 -10.82 9.03
C ASP A 75 2.45 -10.53 7.71
N VAL A 76 3.42 -9.61 7.72
CA VAL A 76 4.26 -9.31 6.55
C VAL A 76 5.59 -10.07 6.52
N GLN A 77 5.94 -10.85 7.53
CA GLN A 77 7.31 -11.39 7.73
C GLN A 77 7.88 -12.20 6.55
N ASN A 78 7.01 -12.86 5.78
CA ASN A 78 7.40 -13.66 4.61
C ASN A 78 6.80 -13.12 3.30
N ALA A 79 6.30 -11.88 3.32
CA ALA A 79 5.65 -11.26 2.18
C ALA A 79 6.55 -10.22 1.51
N VAL A 80 6.30 -9.98 0.23
CA VAL A 80 6.78 -8.81 -0.49
C VAL A 80 5.76 -7.69 -0.34
N VAL A 81 6.21 -6.54 0.12
CA VAL A 81 5.38 -5.39 0.40
C VAL A 81 5.55 -4.33 -0.69
N VAL A 82 4.46 -3.86 -1.25
CA VAL A 82 4.43 -2.69 -2.15
C VAL A 82 3.79 -1.53 -1.38
N VAL A 83 4.57 -0.50 -1.05
CA VAL A 83 4.07 0.72 -0.42
C VAL A 83 3.56 1.66 -1.50
N ILE A 84 2.33 2.14 -1.32
CA ILE A 84 1.60 2.97 -2.28
C ILE A 84 1.13 4.24 -1.58
N ASP A 85 1.66 5.37 -2.01
CA ASP A 85 1.28 6.74 -1.64
C ASP A 85 1.32 7.58 -2.93
N VAL A 86 0.22 7.55 -3.68
CA VAL A 86 0.19 8.10 -5.05
C VAL A 86 0.35 9.62 -5.04
N LEU A 87 -0.32 10.28 -4.11
CA LEU A 87 -0.35 11.74 -3.94
C LEU A 87 0.26 12.09 -2.57
N ARG A 88 1.59 12.26 -2.45
CA ARG A 88 2.59 12.29 -3.55
C ARG A 88 3.84 11.47 -3.25
N ALA A 89 4.00 10.90 -2.07
CA ALA A 89 5.33 10.46 -1.60
C ALA A 89 5.95 9.39 -2.51
N SER A 90 5.19 8.37 -2.90
CA SER A 90 5.70 7.29 -3.77
C SER A 90 6.03 7.82 -5.17
N SER A 91 5.22 8.72 -5.70
CA SER A 91 5.45 9.38 -6.99
C SER A 91 6.69 10.27 -6.98
N THR A 92 6.92 10.99 -5.88
CA THR A 92 8.11 11.82 -5.65
C THR A 92 9.37 10.97 -5.54
N ILE A 93 9.35 9.92 -4.72
CA ILE A 93 10.48 8.99 -4.55
C ILE A 93 10.86 8.36 -5.89
N THR A 94 9.86 7.86 -6.61
CA THR A 94 10.04 7.22 -7.93
C THR A 94 10.63 8.20 -8.94
N THR A 95 10.14 9.44 -8.97
CA THR A 95 10.65 10.48 -9.87
C THR A 95 12.08 10.89 -9.54
N ALA A 96 12.42 11.06 -8.26
CA ALA A 96 13.77 11.41 -7.82
C ALA A 96 14.80 10.34 -8.24
N LEU A 97 14.47 9.05 -8.04
CA LEU A 97 15.33 7.93 -8.43
C LEU A 97 15.41 7.74 -9.95
N ALA A 98 14.32 8.03 -10.69
CA ALA A 98 14.37 8.06 -12.14
C ALA A 98 15.28 9.17 -12.67
N ASN A 99 15.40 10.27 -11.93
CA ASN A 99 16.28 11.41 -12.21
C ASN A 99 17.67 11.27 -11.55
N SER A 100 18.13 10.03 -11.38
CA SER A 100 19.49 9.69 -10.98
C SER A 100 19.91 10.19 -9.59
N CYS A 101 18.97 10.44 -8.65
CA CYS A 101 19.37 10.59 -7.26
C CYS A 101 20.03 9.30 -6.74
N GLU A 102 21.00 9.44 -5.83
CA GLU A 102 21.76 8.31 -5.32
C GLU A 102 20.86 7.39 -4.47
N GLU A 103 20.11 8.00 -3.56
CA GLU A 103 19.16 7.34 -2.67
C GLU A 103 18.17 8.36 -2.10
N VAL A 104 17.02 7.86 -1.65
CA VAL A 104 16.07 8.62 -0.85
C VAL A 104 16.09 8.12 0.59
N ILE A 105 16.21 9.03 1.55
CA ILE A 105 16.22 8.76 2.98
C ILE A 105 14.93 9.35 3.57
N PRO A 106 13.89 8.54 3.82
CA PRO A 106 12.65 9.02 4.40
C PRO A 106 12.87 9.43 5.86
N ALA A 107 12.27 10.55 6.26
CA ALA A 107 12.26 11.08 7.63
C ALA A 107 10.81 11.28 8.12
N GLU A 108 10.53 10.93 9.38
CA GLU A 108 9.23 11.04 10.07
C GLU A 108 8.90 12.47 10.45
N SER A 109 9.92 13.31 10.57
CA SER A 109 9.74 14.70 10.93
C SER A 109 10.79 15.58 10.28
N ILE A 110 10.50 16.89 10.31
CA ILE A 110 11.42 17.93 9.85
C ILE A 110 12.71 17.88 10.68
N GLU A 111 12.59 17.66 11.99
CA GLU A 111 13.72 17.54 12.92
C GLU A 111 14.59 16.31 12.62
N GLU A 112 13.97 15.16 12.31
CA GLU A 112 14.71 13.95 11.90
C GLU A 112 15.44 14.21 10.57
N ALA A 113 14.81 14.85 9.60
CA ALA A 113 15.45 15.20 8.32
C ALA A 113 16.66 16.11 8.51
N ILE A 114 16.54 17.16 9.33
CA ILE A 114 17.66 18.07 9.67
C ILE A 114 18.78 17.29 10.39
N THR A 115 18.42 16.39 11.30
CA THR A 115 19.39 15.56 12.02
C THR A 115 20.14 14.64 11.06
N ILE A 116 19.45 13.98 10.14
CA ILE A 116 20.07 13.16 9.09
C ILE A 116 21.00 14.01 8.21
N ALA A 117 20.55 15.20 7.81
CA ALA A 117 21.30 16.13 6.98
C ALA A 117 22.61 16.59 7.62
N SER A 118 22.66 16.71 8.95
CA SER A 118 23.88 17.09 9.69
C SER A 118 25.02 16.06 9.57
N GLY A 119 24.73 14.83 9.14
CA GLY A 119 25.71 13.79 8.89
C GLY A 119 26.38 13.84 7.51
N TYR A 120 25.98 14.76 6.63
CA TYR A 120 26.45 14.84 5.25
C TYR A 120 27.02 16.23 4.92
N ALA A 121 27.91 16.31 3.92
CA ALA A 121 28.32 17.60 3.39
C ALA A 121 27.14 18.23 2.62
N ARG A 122 27.00 19.56 2.71
CA ARG A 122 25.84 20.29 2.17
C ARG A 122 25.57 20.04 0.68
N LEU A 123 26.62 19.81 -0.11
CA LEU A 123 26.52 19.57 -1.55
C LEU A 123 26.05 18.15 -1.91
N ASP A 124 26.11 17.22 -0.97
CA ASP A 124 25.82 15.80 -1.19
C ASP A 124 24.34 15.47 -1.01
N TYR A 125 23.53 16.40 -0.50
CA TYR A 125 22.12 16.16 -0.22
C TYR A 125 21.18 17.29 -0.66
N VAL A 126 19.91 16.92 -0.76
CA VAL A 126 18.76 17.81 -0.95
C VAL A 126 17.74 17.49 0.12
N LEU A 127 17.26 18.53 0.82
CA LEU A 127 16.14 18.40 1.77
C LEU A 127 14.82 18.61 1.01
N GLY A 128 13.99 17.57 1.00
CA GLY A 128 12.65 17.58 0.43
C GLY A 128 11.61 17.27 1.48
N GLY A 129 10.38 17.75 1.31
CA GLY A 129 9.30 17.34 2.20
C GLY A 129 8.10 18.26 2.20
N GLU A 130 7.10 17.87 2.96
CA GLU A 130 5.88 18.66 3.10
C GLU A 130 5.34 18.66 4.53
N ARG A 131 4.50 19.65 4.79
CA ARG A 131 3.55 19.62 5.90
C ARG A 131 2.20 20.10 5.41
N ARG A 132 1.21 19.22 5.41
CA ARG A 132 -0.13 19.49 4.85
C ARG A 132 -0.05 19.90 3.38
N GLY A 133 0.70 19.15 2.57
CA GLY A 133 0.86 19.38 1.14
C GLY A 133 1.73 20.57 0.74
N LEU A 134 2.18 21.40 1.68
CA LEU A 134 3.02 22.56 1.41
C LEU A 134 4.48 22.29 1.73
N ALA A 135 5.39 22.91 0.97
CA ALA A 135 6.82 22.83 1.22
C ALA A 135 7.17 23.33 2.63
N VAL A 136 8.21 22.74 3.22
CA VAL A 136 8.71 23.12 4.54
C VAL A 136 9.67 24.30 4.41
N ASP A 137 9.48 25.32 5.25
CA ASP A 137 10.40 26.47 5.29
C ASP A 137 11.83 26.03 5.59
N GLY A 138 12.76 26.47 4.74
CA GLY A 138 14.18 26.12 4.86
C GLY A 138 14.59 24.80 4.20
N PHE A 139 13.65 24.05 3.61
CA PHE A 139 13.98 22.91 2.76
C PHE A 139 14.29 23.36 1.32
N ASP A 140 15.00 22.52 0.59
CA ASP A 140 15.37 22.78 -0.80
C ASP A 140 14.20 22.60 -1.76
N LEU A 141 13.35 21.60 -1.49
CA LEU A 141 12.22 21.19 -2.32
C LEU A 141 10.98 20.84 -1.48
N GLY A 142 9.80 20.92 -2.08
CA GLY A 142 8.56 20.39 -1.54
C GLY A 142 8.40 18.88 -1.75
N ASN A 143 7.15 18.41 -1.79
CA ASN A 143 6.79 17.03 -2.16
C ASN A 143 6.14 16.94 -3.54
N SER A 144 6.34 17.95 -4.41
CA SER A 144 5.93 17.87 -5.82
C SER A 144 6.97 17.07 -6.61
N PRO A 145 6.58 16.02 -7.37
CA PRO A 145 7.51 15.27 -8.21
C PRO A 145 8.27 16.14 -9.23
N TYR A 146 7.66 17.23 -9.73
CA TYR A 146 8.30 18.14 -10.68
C TYR A 146 9.52 18.88 -10.11
N GLU A 147 9.59 19.03 -8.79
CA GLU A 147 10.72 19.69 -8.15
C GLU A 147 12.00 18.84 -8.19
N TYR A 148 11.88 17.52 -8.39
CA TYR A 148 12.97 16.54 -8.34
C TYR A 148 13.60 16.31 -9.72
N SER A 149 13.84 17.39 -10.47
CA SER A 149 14.54 17.31 -11.77
C SER A 149 15.97 16.78 -11.62
N GLU A 150 16.48 16.12 -12.67
CA GLU A 150 17.86 15.59 -12.70
C GLU A 150 18.91 16.63 -12.28
N SER A 151 18.81 17.87 -12.78
CA SER A 151 19.74 18.96 -12.43
C SER A 151 19.84 19.27 -10.93
N LYS A 152 18.78 18.96 -10.16
CA LYS A 152 18.71 19.23 -8.73
C LYS A 152 19.19 18.04 -7.90
N VAL A 153 18.86 16.81 -8.32
CA VAL A 153 18.97 15.60 -7.49
C VAL A 153 20.02 14.58 -7.95
N ALA A 154 20.52 14.67 -9.19
CA ALA A 154 21.44 13.68 -9.73
C ALA A 154 22.71 13.54 -8.86
N GLY A 155 23.03 12.30 -8.50
CA GLY A 155 24.18 11.96 -7.66
C GLY A 155 24.09 12.44 -6.20
N LYS A 156 22.94 12.96 -5.77
CA LYS A 156 22.72 13.43 -4.38
C LYS A 156 21.81 12.50 -3.61
N LYS A 157 21.91 12.57 -2.29
CA LYS A 157 20.96 11.97 -1.35
C LYS A 157 19.75 12.88 -1.20
N VAL A 158 18.56 12.34 -1.36
CA VAL A 158 17.31 13.07 -1.11
C VAL A 158 16.82 12.70 0.28
N ILE A 159 16.82 13.64 1.22
CA ILE A 159 16.25 13.41 2.55
C ILE A 159 14.82 13.94 2.51
N LEU A 160 13.83 13.04 2.64
CA LEU A 160 12.43 13.34 2.36
C LEU A 160 11.57 13.24 3.63
N ALA A 161 11.16 14.39 4.17
CA ALA A 161 10.25 14.45 5.32
C ALA A 161 8.80 14.39 4.84
N THR A 162 8.14 13.25 5.08
CA THR A 162 6.72 13.06 4.78
C THR A 162 6.08 12.23 5.88
N THR A 163 4.81 12.50 6.17
CA THR A 163 4.10 11.83 7.28
C THR A 163 3.93 10.32 7.03
N ASN A 164 3.73 9.94 5.77
CA ASN A 164 3.38 8.59 5.38
C ASN A 164 4.58 7.72 4.94
N GLY A 165 5.59 8.33 4.30
CA GLY A 165 6.68 7.58 3.65
C GLY A 165 7.54 6.78 4.62
N THR A 166 7.75 7.28 5.84
CA THR A 166 8.50 6.59 6.90
C THR A 166 7.69 5.56 7.66
N LEU A 167 6.39 5.81 7.85
CA LEU A 167 5.53 4.93 8.63
C LEU A 167 5.49 3.53 8.01
N ALA A 168 5.38 3.45 6.68
CA ALA A 168 5.39 2.17 5.98
C ALA A 168 6.75 1.46 6.08
N VAL A 169 7.86 2.19 5.88
CA VAL A 169 9.21 1.63 5.94
C VAL A 169 9.55 1.09 7.34
N LYS A 170 9.24 1.85 8.40
CA LYS A 170 9.55 1.44 9.78
C LYS A 170 8.60 0.34 10.27
N ARG A 171 7.30 0.42 9.96
CA ARG A 171 6.29 -0.55 10.44
C ARG A 171 6.46 -1.93 9.83
N TYR A 172 6.87 -2.01 8.56
CA TYR A 172 6.93 -3.27 7.82
C TYR A 172 8.34 -3.79 7.55
N GLY A 173 9.36 -3.29 8.29
CA GLY A 173 10.76 -3.73 8.12
C GLY A 173 11.00 -5.23 8.31
N GLY A 174 10.05 -5.98 8.87
CA GLY A 174 10.08 -7.44 8.94
C GLY A 174 9.78 -8.15 7.61
N ALA A 175 9.32 -7.44 6.57
CA ALA A 175 8.99 -8.01 5.28
C ALA A 175 10.21 -8.59 4.55
N LYS A 176 9.95 -9.55 3.65
CA LYS A 176 10.99 -10.17 2.82
C LYS A 176 11.61 -9.14 1.88
N GLU A 177 10.77 -8.29 1.31
CA GLU A 177 11.18 -7.16 0.48
C GLU A 177 10.15 -6.04 0.60
N ILE A 178 10.59 -4.78 0.52
CA ILE A 178 9.72 -3.62 0.45
C ILE A 178 10.10 -2.81 -0.79
N VAL A 179 9.13 -2.64 -1.69
CA VAL A 179 9.25 -1.79 -2.87
C VAL A 179 8.24 -0.64 -2.80
N ILE A 180 8.56 0.46 -3.47
CA ILE A 180 7.66 1.61 -3.59
C ILE A 180 6.99 1.56 -4.97
N GLY A 181 5.66 1.60 -4.97
CA GLY A 181 4.85 1.53 -6.18
C GLY A 181 3.92 2.74 -6.32
N CYS A 182 3.81 3.27 -7.52
CA CYS A 182 2.73 4.17 -7.91
C CYS A 182 2.33 3.91 -9.37
N PHE A 183 1.44 4.72 -9.95
CA PHE A 183 1.08 4.58 -11.36
C PHE A 183 2.28 4.80 -12.28
N LEU A 184 3.21 5.70 -11.93
CA LEU A 184 4.34 6.09 -12.78
C LEU A 184 5.27 4.93 -13.13
N ASN A 185 5.43 3.94 -12.25
CA ASN A 185 6.35 2.81 -12.41
C ASN A 185 5.70 1.43 -12.34
N ALA A 186 4.38 1.37 -12.54
CA ALA A 186 3.60 0.16 -12.34
C ALA A 186 4.14 -1.06 -13.09
N ASP A 187 4.47 -0.92 -14.38
CA ASP A 187 5.00 -2.02 -15.18
C ASP A 187 6.36 -2.51 -14.67
N ALA A 188 7.23 -1.59 -14.22
CA ALA A 188 8.56 -1.94 -13.72
C ALA A 188 8.45 -2.74 -12.42
N VAL A 189 7.57 -2.32 -11.52
CA VAL A 189 7.30 -3.01 -10.25
C VAL A 189 6.61 -4.36 -10.49
N LEU A 190 5.61 -4.43 -11.38
CA LEU A 190 4.98 -5.71 -11.74
C LEU A 190 5.99 -6.71 -12.31
N ARG A 191 6.92 -6.25 -13.18
CA ARG A 191 8.01 -7.09 -13.68
C ARG A 191 8.93 -7.57 -12.56
N SER A 192 9.30 -6.73 -11.58
CA SER A 192 10.14 -7.18 -10.47
C SER A 192 9.42 -8.17 -9.55
N LEU A 193 8.11 -8.00 -9.34
CA LEU A 193 7.29 -8.93 -8.54
C LEU A 193 7.16 -10.31 -9.17
N ALA A 194 7.38 -10.43 -10.49
CA ALA A 194 7.37 -11.72 -11.17
C ALA A 194 8.52 -12.67 -10.72
N ALA A 195 9.55 -12.16 -10.05
CA ALA A 195 10.60 -12.97 -9.41
C ALA A 195 10.16 -13.58 -8.06
N TRP A 196 9.03 -13.13 -7.50
CA TRP A 196 8.55 -13.49 -6.17
C TRP A 196 7.32 -14.41 -6.19
N ARG A 197 7.26 -15.34 -7.15
CA ARG A 197 6.07 -16.18 -7.39
C ARG A 197 5.67 -17.06 -6.20
N ASP A 198 6.63 -17.41 -5.37
CA ASP A 198 6.44 -18.27 -4.19
C ASP A 198 6.20 -17.47 -2.90
N HIS A 199 6.01 -16.14 -2.99
CA HIS A 199 5.80 -15.27 -1.84
C HIS A 199 4.45 -14.56 -1.93
N ASP A 200 3.84 -14.32 -0.78
CA ASP A 200 2.64 -13.48 -0.69
C ASP A 200 3.03 -12.03 -1.00
N VAL A 201 2.15 -11.30 -1.69
CA VAL A 201 2.32 -9.88 -2.01
C VAL A 201 1.28 -9.07 -1.26
N ILE A 202 1.72 -8.04 -0.54
CA ILE A 202 0.85 -7.15 0.23
C ILE A 202 1.00 -5.74 -0.33
N LEU A 203 -0.10 -5.21 -0.86
CA LEU A 203 -0.21 -3.86 -1.40
C LEU A 203 -0.70 -2.94 -0.27
N LEU A 204 0.15 -2.02 0.18
CA LEU A 204 -0.13 -1.16 1.32
C LEU A 204 -0.47 0.25 0.87
N CYS A 205 -1.74 0.61 0.98
CA CYS A 205 -2.17 2.00 0.81
C CYS A 205 -1.73 2.82 2.03
N ALA A 206 -1.00 3.90 1.77
CA ALA A 206 -0.49 4.80 2.79
C ALA A 206 -1.59 5.68 3.39
N GLY A 207 -2.67 5.94 2.64
CA GLY A 207 -3.81 6.68 3.13
C GLY A 207 -3.45 8.12 3.56
N GLN A 208 -4.41 8.78 4.20
CA GLN A 208 -4.23 10.13 4.73
C GLN A 208 -4.89 10.22 6.10
N ASP A 209 -4.14 10.59 7.13
CA ASP A 209 -4.64 10.69 8.52
C ASP A 209 -5.35 9.39 8.99
N GLU A 210 -4.77 8.23 8.67
CA GLU A 210 -5.29 6.88 8.92
C GLU A 210 -6.60 6.55 8.19
N ARG A 211 -6.96 7.32 7.16
CA ARG A 211 -8.16 7.12 6.35
C ARG A 211 -7.83 6.58 4.98
N PHE A 212 -8.86 5.98 4.38
CA PHE A 212 -8.88 5.48 3.03
C PHE A 212 -8.61 6.60 2.01
N CYS A 213 -7.73 6.33 1.05
CA CYS A 213 -7.43 7.18 -0.10
C CYS A 213 -7.79 6.45 -1.40
N ILE A 214 -8.67 7.04 -2.21
CA ILE A 214 -9.13 6.40 -3.45
C ILE A 214 -8.00 6.27 -4.47
N GLU A 215 -7.11 7.25 -4.55
CA GLU A 215 -5.95 7.22 -5.43
C GLU A 215 -5.02 6.03 -5.15
N ASP A 216 -4.75 5.75 -3.87
CA ASP A 216 -3.93 4.61 -3.44
C ASP A 216 -4.63 3.28 -3.74
N ALA A 217 -5.93 3.20 -3.46
CA ALA A 217 -6.72 1.99 -3.72
C ALA A 217 -6.84 1.69 -5.22
N LEU A 218 -7.00 2.71 -6.07
CA LEU A 218 -6.99 2.57 -7.53
C LEU A 218 -5.64 2.08 -8.03
N CYS A 219 -4.54 2.57 -7.44
CA CYS A 219 -3.20 2.12 -7.79
C CYS A 219 -2.95 0.68 -7.32
N ALA A 220 -3.34 0.34 -6.09
CA ALA A 220 -3.33 -1.04 -5.59
C ALA A 220 -4.17 -1.97 -6.48
N GLY A 221 -5.31 -1.50 -6.99
CA GLY A 221 -6.14 -2.24 -7.92
C GLY A 221 -5.46 -2.54 -9.26
N LEU A 222 -4.64 -1.61 -9.77
CA LEU A 222 -3.78 -1.85 -10.94
C LEU A 222 -2.83 -3.01 -10.65
N TYR A 223 -2.10 -2.94 -9.54
CA TYR A 223 -1.15 -3.99 -9.15
C TYR A 223 -1.84 -5.34 -8.92
N ALA A 224 -2.96 -5.37 -8.22
CA ALA A 224 -3.73 -6.59 -7.99
C ALA A 224 -4.20 -7.22 -9.31
N SER A 225 -4.67 -6.42 -10.26
CA SER A 225 -5.10 -6.89 -11.59
C SER A 225 -3.93 -7.46 -12.41
N GLY A 226 -2.76 -6.81 -12.34
CA GLY A 226 -1.54 -7.29 -12.98
C GLY A 226 -1.04 -8.60 -12.37
N LEU A 227 -0.99 -8.69 -11.04
CA LEU A 227 -0.54 -9.89 -10.33
C LEU A 227 -1.50 -11.08 -10.49
N ALA A 228 -2.80 -10.83 -10.65
CA ALA A 228 -3.79 -11.86 -10.93
C ALA A 228 -3.54 -12.63 -12.25
N GLN A 229 -2.73 -12.06 -13.16
CA GLN A 229 -2.29 -12.77 -14.38
C GLN A 229 -1.20 -13.81 -14.11
N THR A 230 -0.63 -13.83 -12.91
CA THR A 230 0.37 -14.83 -12.51
C THR A 230 -0.33 -16.18 -12.27
N PRO A 231 0.10 -17.27 -12.93
CA PRO A 231 -0.51 -18.59 -12.72
C PRO A 231 -0.48 -19.00 -11.25
N GLY A 232 -1.65 -19.36 -10.72
CA GLY A 232 -1.81 -19.77 -9.32
C GLY A 232 -1.96 -18.62 -8.33
N ALA A 233 -1.89 -17.35 -8.76
CA ALA A 233 -2.12 -16.23 -7.85
C ALA A 233 -3.59 -16.18 -7.39
N ALA A 234 -3.78 -15.85 -6.11
CA ALA A 234 -5.08 -15.73 -5.48
C ALA A 234 -5.23 -14.34 -4.84
N LEU A 235 -6.21 -13.58 -5.30
CA LEU A 235 -6.56 -12.29 -4.69
C LEU A 235 -7.36 -12.51 -3.39
N SER A 236 -7.13 -11.67 -2.38
CA SER A 236 -8.04 -11.50 -1.24
C SER A 236 -9.32 -10.73 -1.66
N ASP A 237 -10.26 -10.55 -0.74
CA ASP A 237 -11.46 -9.74 -0.99
C ASP A 237 -11.13 -8.26 -1.16
N SER A 238 -10.21 -7.71 -0.36
CA SER A 238 -9.74 -6.33 -0.52
C SER A 238 -9.01 -6.14 -1.85
N ALA A 239 -8.19 -7.11 -2.26
CA ALA A 239 -7.53 -7.08 -3.57
C ALA A 239 -8.52 -7.17 -4.74
N ARG A 240 -9.56 -8.02 -4.64
CA ARG A 240 -10.65 -8.05 -5.63
C ARG A 240 -11.42 -6.73 -5.69
N ALA A 241 -11.71 -6.13 -4.53
CA ALA A 241 -12.42 -4.86 -4.46
C ALA A 241 -11.60 -3.74 -5.11
N ALA A 242 -10.32 -3.61 -4.77
CA ALA A 242 -9.40 -2.65 -5.37
C ALA A 242 -9.28 -2.86 -6.89
N ALA A 243 -9.12 -4.10 -7.35
CA ALA A 243 -9.05 -4.43 -8.77
C ALA A 243 -10.33 -4.01 -9.52
N ALA A 244 -11.51 -4.26 -8.94
CA ALA A 244 -12.78 -3.83 -9.53
C ALA A 244 -12.94 -2.30 -9.57
N MET A 245 -12.45 -1.59 -8.55
CA MET A 245 -12.40 -0.13 -8.53
C MET A 245 -11.49 0.41 -9.64
N HIS A 246 -10.29 -0.16 -9.79
CA HIS A 246 -9.36 0.21 -10.85
C HIS A 246 -9.95 -0.04 -12.23
N GLU A 247 -10.49 -1.23 -12.47
CA GLU A 247 -11.09 -1.61 -13.76
C GLU A 247 -12.22 -0.65 -14.17
N ARG A 248 -13.00 -0.13 -13.21
CA ARG A 248 -14.05 0.87 -13.48
C ARG A 248 -13.50 2.23 -13.92
N CYS A 249 -12.30 2.59 -13.48
CA CYS A 249 -11.71 3.92 -13.67
C CYS A 249 -10.48 3.92 -14.60
N LYS A 250 -10.05 2.77 -15.13
CA LYS A 250 -8.77 2.63 -15.85
C LYS A 250 -8.58 3.57 -17.04
N ASP A 251 -9.67 3.91 -17.72
CA ASP A 251 -9.66 4.81 -18.88
C ASP A 251 -9.75 6.30 -18.49
N SER A 252 -9.91 6.60 -17.20
CA SER A 252 -10.11 7.95 -16.65
C SER A 252 -9.42 8.11 -15.28
N ILE A 253 -8.22 7.55 -15.11
CA ILE A 253 -7.47 7.62 -13.84
C ILE A 253 -7.17 9.06 -13.45
N GLU A 254 -6.81 9.91 -14.40
CA GLU A 254 -6.59 11.34 -14.13
C GLU A 254 -7.82 12.00 -13.53
N ASP A 255 -9.00 11.80 -14.13
CA ASP A 255 -10.27 12.37 -13.62
C ASP A 255 -10.60 11.83 -12.23
N ALA A 256 -10.36 10.53 -11.99
CA ALA A 256 -10.60 9.91 -10.69
C ALA A 256 -9.70 10.48 -9.58
N LEU A 257 -8.42 10.71 -9.89
CA LEU A 257 -7.47 11.34 -8.98
C LEU A 257 -7.81 12.83 -8.77
N MET A 258 -8.13 13.57 -9.83
CA MET A 258 -8.55 14.98 -9.73
C MET A 258 -9.85 15.16 -8.93
N GLY A 259 -10.71 14.14 -8.92
CA GLY A 259 -11.95 14.12 -8.15
C GLY A 259 -11.83 13.55 -6.73
N SER A 260 -10.66 13.07 -6.30
CA SER A 260 -10.48 12.58 -4.93
C SER A 260 -10.36 13.72 -3.93
N ASP A 261 -10.67 13.47 -2.66
CA ASP A 261 -10.55 14.48 -1.60
C ASP A 261 -9.14 15.11 -1.56
N HIS A 262 -8.09 14.29 -1.67
CA HIS A 262 -6.72 14.76 -1.68
C HIS A 262 -6.34 15.44 -3.00
N GLY A 263 -6.81 14.94 -4.15
CA GLY A 263 -6.57 15.57 -5.44
C GLY A 263 -7.23 16.95 -5.57
N VAL A 264 -8.49 17.07 -5.12
CA VAL A 264 -9.20 18.36 -5.03
C VAL A 264 -8.45 19.33 -4.13
N TYR A 265 -7.97 18.85 -2.97
CA TYR A 265 -7.17 19.66 -2.07
C TYR A 265 -5.87 20.16 -2.73
N LEU A 266 -5.07 19.26 -3.32
CA LEU A 266 -3.81 19.63 -3.99
C LEU A 266 -4.06 20.62 -5.13
N ALA A 267 -5.10 20.42 -5.94
CA ALA A 267 -5.48 21.37 -6.98
C ALA A 267 -5.81 22.75 -6.40
N SER A 268 -6.52 22.81 -5.27
CA SER A 268 -6.88 24.07 -4.61
C SER A 268 -5.69 24.87 -4.07
N VAL A 269 -4.58 24.20 -3.76
CA VAL A 269 -3.32 24.83 -3.30
C VAL A 269 -2.27 24.97 -4.41
N GLY A 270 -2.66 24.79 -5.68
CA GLY A 270 -1.79 25.03 -6.84
C GLY A 270 -1.00 23.83 -7.36
N PHE A 271 -1.22 22.62 -6.82
CA PHE A 271 -0.55 21.38 -7.22
C PHE A 271 -1.42 20.49 -8.12
N GLY A 272 -2.33 21.07 -8.91
CA GLY A 272 -3.17 20.30 -9.84
C GLY A 272 -2.36 19.55 -10.90
N ASP A 273 -1.25 20.12 -11.36
CA ASP A 273 -0.36 19.44 -12.31
C ASP A 273 0.36 18.23 -11.70
N ASP A 274 0.63 18.24 -10.39
CA ASP A 274 1.17 17.06 -9.70
C ASP A 274 0.18 15.90 -9.77
N VAL A 275 -1.11 16.17 -9.58
CA VAL A 275 -2.16 15.14 -9.63
C VAL A 275 -2.21 14.50 -11.02
N ARG A 276 -2.18 15.32 -12.08
CA ARG A 276 -2.11 14.83 -13.47
C ARG A 276 -0.85 14.04 -13.75
N TYR A 277 0.29 14.51 -13.26
CA TYR A 277 1.55 13.80 -13.40
C TYR A 277 1.48 12.42 -12.75
N CYS A 278 1.04 12.35 -11.49
CA CYS A 278 0.92 11.11 -10.72
C CYS A 278 -0.10 10.12 -11.31
N ALA A 279 -1.05 10.58 -12.14
CA ALA A 279 -2.00 9.74 -12.84
C ALA A 279 -1.42 9.01 -14.07
N ARG A 280 -0.24 9.44 -14.57
CA ARG A 280 0.39 8.83 -15.74
C ARG A 280 0.83 7.40 -15.42
N GLN A 281 0.56 6.48 -16.33
CA GLN A 281 0.83 5.06 -16.14
C GLN A 281 2.15 4.64 -16.79
N SER A 282 3.01 3.99 -16.02
CA SER A 282 4.22 3.29 -16.47
C SER A 282 5.17 4.14 -17.33
N VAL A 283 5.30 5.42 -17.02
CA VAL A 283 6.19 6.37 -17.71
C VAL A 283 7.63 6.36 -17.18
N LEU A 284 7.89 5.68 -16.06
CA LEU A 284 9.21 5.54 -15.44
C LEU A 284 9.59 4.05 -15.28
N ASP A 285 10.77 3.67 -15.75
CA ASP A 285 11.32 2.31 -15.61
C ASP A 285 12.30 2.23 -14.42
N VAL A 286 11.75 2.37 -13.21
CA VAL A 286 12.49 2.35 -11.96
C VAL A 286 11.72 1.58 -10.89
N VAL A 287 12.41 0.74 -10.13
CA VAL A 287 11.84 0.04 -8.96
C VAL A 287 12.57 0.55 -7.72
N PRO A 288 11.98 1.47 -6.94
CA PRO A 288 12.53 1.84 -5.65
C PRO A 288 12.38 0.68 -4.67
N LYS A 289 13.49 0.24 -4.07
CA LYS A 289 13.54 -0.80 -3.02
C LYS A 289 14.12 -0.22 -1.75
N VAL A 290 13.56 -0.61 -0.61
CA VAL A 290 14.07 -0.26 0.72
C VAL A 290 15.23 -1.18 1.07
N TYR A 291 16.34 -0.58 1.50
CA TYR A 291 17.54 -1.25 2.01
C TYR A 291 17.79 -0.83 3.46
N ASP A 292 18.28 -1.77 4.27
CA ASP A 292 18.64 -1.59 5.68
C ASP A 292 17.55 -0.92 6.53
N ARG A 293 16.27 -1.07 6.11
CA ARG A 293 15.09 -0.42 6.71
C ARG A 293 15.20 1.09 6.84
N ARG A 294 16.05 1.73 6.02
CA ARG A 294 16.42 3.13 6.21
C ARG A 294 16.52 3.93 4.92
N VAL A 295 17.01 3.33 3.85
CA VAL A 295 17.26 4.05 2.59
C VAL A 295 16.51 3.40 1.45
N ILE A 296 16.13 4.18 0.45
CA ILE A 296 15.43 3.72 -0.74
C ILE A 296 16.34 3.97 -1.93
N ARG A 297 16.63 2.92 -2.69
CA ARG A 297 17.49 2.99 -3.88
C ARG A 297 16.82 2.32 -5.06
N LYS A 298 17.27 2.60 -6.27
CA LYS A 298 16.88 1.82 -7.45
C LYS A 298 17.32 0.37 -7.25
N ALA A 299 16.38 -0.57 -7.40
CA ALA A 299 16.68 -2.00 -7.34
C ALA A 299 17.72 -2.36 -8.40
N ARG A 300 18.74 -3.12 -7.99
CA ARG A 300 19.72 -3.69 -8.92
C ARG A 300 19.09 -4.91 -9.58
N LEU A 301 19.10 -4.97 -10.91
CA LEU A 301 18.67 -6.17 -11.63
C LEU A 301 19.75 -7.26 -11.45
N GLY A 302 19.52 -8.29 -10.65
CA GLY A 302 20.41 -9.47 -10.56
C GLY A 302 20.26 -10.33 -9.29
N PRO A 303 20.60 -11.63 -9.35
CA PRO A 303 20.28 -12.65 -8.34
C PRO A 303 21.31 -12.74 -7.21
N GLU A 304 21.70 -11.62 -6.61
CA GLU A 304 22.65 -11.63 -5.48
C GLU A 304 22.06 -11.00 -4.23
N GLU A 305 21.02 -11.62 -3.66
CA GLU A 305 20.74 -11.51 -2.23
C GLU A 305 20.27 -12.89 -1.75
N SER A 306 21.24 -13.74 -1.40
CA SER A 306 21.05 -14.97 -0.59
C SER A 306 21.27 -14.65 0.87
#